data_AF-A0A4Q3HHE1-F1
#
_entry.id   AF-A0A4Q3HHE1-F1
#
_cell.length_a   1.000
_cell.length_b   1.000
_cell.length_c   1.000
_cell.angle_alpha   90.00
_cell.angle_beta   90.00
_cell.angle_gamma   90.00
#
_symmetry.space_group_name_H-M   'P 1'
#
loop_
_entity.id
_entity.type
_entity.pdbx_description
1 polymer ?
#
loop_
_entity_poly.entity_id
_entity_poly.type
_entity_poly.pdbx_seq_one_letter_code
_entity_poly.pdbx_strand_id
1 'polypeptide(L)'
;MPIRFFTLIFLIFSFAAPAFSQGADPKPLFNQLADADFGQAESIVAQIATSGDIRVVPALEAFAEGDLYFRKADKAVFVAKPAGSQLDLIDPVTAESAGQVAKGAVTKIRVNNTLRRAIRAALGG
;
A
#
# COMPACT_ATOMS: atom_id res chain seq x y z
N MET A 1 -44.47 -42.42 -17.03
CA MET A 1 -43.93 -42.36 -18.40
C MET A 1 -44.55 -41.16 -19.11
N PRO A 2 -43.87 -40.37 -19.98
CA PRO A 2 -42.45 -40.27 -20.37
C PRO A 2 -41.85 -38.88 -19.96
N ILE A 3 -40.55 -38.69 -19.68
CA ILE A 3 -39.36 -38.68 -20.54
C ILE A 3 -39.42 -37.63 -21.67
N ARG A 4 -38.71 -36.51 -21.42
CA ARG A 4 -37.88 -35.68 -22.33
C ARG A 4 -38.55 -34.89 -23.45
N PHE A 5 -38.35 -33.56 -23.45
CA PHE A 5 -38.00 -32.74 -24.63
C PHE A 5 -37.58 -31.35 -24.10
N PHE A 6 -36.28 -31.07 -23.93
CA PHE A 6 -35.38 -30.44 -24.92
C PHE A 6 -35.55 -28.91 -25.03
N THR A 7 -34.45 -28.20 -24.77
CA THR A 7 -34.08 -26.84 -25.25
C THR A 7 -34.86 -25.60 -24.83
N LEU A 8 -34.28 -24.82 -23.90
CA LEU A 8 -33.88 -23.42 -24.12
C LEU A 8 -33.01 -23.00 -22.92
N ILE A 9 -31.68 -23.03 -22.99
CA ILE A 9 -30.85 -21.89 -23.41
C ILE A 9 -31.36 -20.59 -22.77
N PHE A 10 -30.88 -20.26 -21.58
CA PHE A 10 -30.33 -18.92 -21.35
C PHE A 10 -29.19 -19.01 -20.34
N LEU A 11 -28.01 -19.01 -20.94
CA LEU A 11 -26.69 -18.93 -20.37
C LEU A 11 -26.58 -17.62 -19.58
N ILE A 12 -26.86 -17.64 -18.27
CA ILE A 12 -26.43 -16.58 -17.36
C ILE A 12 -25.18 -17.10 -16.66
N PHE A 13 -24.11 -17.17 -17.46
CA PHE A 13 -22.75 -17.23 -16.94
C PHE A 13 -22.45 -15.82 -16.42
N SER A 14 -22.86 -15.53 -15.17
CA SER A 14 -22.38 -14.37 -14.43
C SER A 14 -20.90 -14.59 -14.16
N PHE A 15 -20.10 -14.30 -15.18
CA PHE A 15 -18.68 -14.04 -15.03
C PHE A 15 -18.58 -12.73 -14.26
N ALA A 16 -18.64 -12.83 -12.93
CA ALA A 16 -18.19 -11.76 -12.05
C ALA A 16 -16.68 -11.64 -12.29
N ALA A 17 -16.31 -10.87 -13.32
CA ALA A 17 -14.94 -10.44 -13.49
C ALA A 17 -14.55 -9.72 -12.19
N PRO A 18 -13.44 -10.11 -11.53
CA PRO A 18 -12.89 -9.27 -10.49
C PRO A 18 -12.51 -7.98 -11.19
N ALA A 19 -13.25 -6.91 -10.90
CA ALA A 19 -12.87 -5.56 -11.26
C ALA A 19 -11.60 -5.23 -10.48
N PHE A 20 -10.45 -5.68 -10.99
CA PHE A 20 -9.16 -5.14 -10.58
C PHE A 20 -9.18 -3.67 -10.99
N SER A 21 -9.40 -2.83 -10.00
CA SER A 21 -9.35 -1.38 -10.12
C SER A 21 -7.97 -1.00 -10.66
N GLN A 22 -7.84 -0.79 -11.97
CA GLN A 22 -6.63 -0.30 -12.64
C GLN A 22 -6.41 1.19 -12.37
N GLY A 23 -6.37 1.58 -11.09
CA GLY A 23 -5.65 2.79 -10.71
C GLY A 23 -4.16 2.48 -10.79
N ALA A 24 -3.33 3.43 -11.21
CA ALA A 24 -1.88 3.25 -11.17
C ALA A 24 -1.49 2.84 -9.74
N ASP A 25 -1.06 1.59 -9.55
CA ASP A 25 -0.74 1.07 -8.22
C ASP A 25 0.34 1.97 -7.58
N PRO A 26 0.07 2.62 -6.44
CA PRO A 26 1.08 3.42 -5.76
C PRO A 26 2.09 2.53 -4.99
N LYS A 27 1.77 1.25 -4.79
CA LYS A 27 2.63 0.23 -4.16
C LYS A 27 4.07 0.18 -4.70
N PRO A 28 4.33 0.09 -6.01
CA PRO A 28 5.68 0.09 -6.55
C PRO A 28 6.48 1.34 -6.15
N LEU A 29 5.85 2.52 -6.07
CA LEU A 29 6.51 3.75 -5.61
C LEU A 29 6.89 3.65 -4.14
N PHE A 30 6.00 3.11 -3.29
CA PHE A 30 6.33 2.83 -1.90
C PHE A 30 7.48 1.83 -1.76
N ASN A 31 7.50 0.76 -2.56
CA ASN A 31 8.59 -0.22 -2.51
C ASN A 31 9.95 0.38 -2.88
N GLN A 32 9.99 1.40 -3.74
CA GLN A 32 11.23 2.14 -4.03
C GLN A 32 11.75 2.89 -2.80
N LEU A 33 10.89 3.31 -1.86
CA LEU A 33 11.32 3.96 -0.61
C LEU A 33 12.15 3.04 0.30
N ALA A 34 12.09 1.72 0.12
CA ALA A 34 12.88 0.78 0.91
C ALA A 34 14.39 0.90 0.65
N ASP A 35 14.78 1.21 -0.59
CA ASP A 35 16.17 1.33 -1.03
C ASP A 35 16.56 2.79 -1.35
N ALA A 36 15.62 3.74 -1.28
CA ALA A 36 15.85 5.14 -1.66
C ALA A 36 16.59 5.95 -0.59
N ASP A 37 17.49 6.82 -1.04
CA ASP A 37 18.06 7.88 -0.20
C ASP A 37 17.05 9.00 0.07
N PHE A 38 17.29 9.86 1.07
CA PHE A 38 16.37 10.93 1.44
C PHE A 38 15.97 11.84 0.25
N GLY A 39 16.91 12.18 -0.64
CA GLY A 39 16.61 12.98 -1.83
C GLY A 39 15.78 12.23 -2.88
N GLN A 40 16.00 10.93 -3.02
CA GLN A 40 15.16 10.08 -3.89
C GLN A 40 13.78 9.89 -3.28
N ALA A 41 13.68 9.71 -1.97
CA ALA A 41 12.43 9.62 -1.24
C ALA A 41 11.58 10.90 -1.41
N GLU A 42 12.20 12.09 -1.40
CA GLU A 42 11.48 13.34 -1.71
C GLU A 42 10.89 13.33 -3.13
N SER A 43 11.65 12.87 -4.12
CA SER A 43 11.15 12.75 -5.50
C SER A 43 10.02 11.73 -5.61
N ILE A 44 10.15 10.56 -4.97
CA ILE A 44 9.13 9.51 -4.95
C ILE A 44 7.85 10.03 -4.27
N VAL A 45 7.98 10.71 -3.13
CA VAL A 45 6.84 11.33 -2.44
C VAL A 45 6.16 12.36 -3.32
N ALA A 46 6.92 13.19 -4.04
CA ALA A 46 6.34 14.15 -4.98
C ALA A 46 5.59 13.45 -6.13
N GLN A 47 6.08 12.31 -6.62
CA GLN A 47 5.38 11.49 -7.63
C GLN A 47 4.10 10.88 -7.07
N ILE A 48 4.14 10.33 -5.85
CA ILE A 48 2.97 9.80 -5.14
C ILE A 48 1.92 10.91 -4.94
N ALA A 49 2.36 12.11 -4.54
CA ALA A 49 1.48 13.27 -4.37
C ALA A 49 0.86 13.72 -5.69
N THR A 50 1.65 13.72 -6.78
CA THR A 50 1.18 14.05 -8.14
C THR A 50 0.14 13.03 -8.63
N SER A 51 0.21 11.78 -8.18
CA SER A 51 -0.81 10.78 -8.47
C SER A 51 -2.18 11.13 -7.88
N GLY A 52 -2.24 12.00 -6.88
CA GLY A 52 -3.49 12.51 -6.29
C GLY A 52 -4.36 11.46 -5.60
N ASP A 53 -3.79 10.29 -5.28
CA ASP A 53 -4.55 9.18 -4.69
C ASP A 53 -4.73 9.40 -3.18
N ILE A 54 -5.96 9.65 -2.74
CA ILE A 54 -6.30 9.93 -1.34
C ILE A 54 -5.92 8.73 -0.44
N ARG A 55 -5.85 7.52 -1.00
CA ARG A 55 -5.50 6.31 -0.26
C ARG A 55 -4.09 6.34 0.33
N VAL A 56 -3.18 7.13 -0.25
CA VAL A 56 -1.78 7.21 0.20
C VAL A 56 -1.58 8.22 1.34
N VAL A 57 -2.61 9.03 1.64
CA VAL A 57 -2.53 10.09 2.66
C VAL A 57 -2.13 9.54 4.03
N PRO A 58 -2.79 8.51 4.59
CA PRO A 58 -2.42 7.95 5.89
C PRO A 58 -1.01 7.33 5.88
N ALA A 59 -0.57 6.79 4.74
CA ALA A 59 0.76 6.22 4.60
C ALA A 59 1.85 7.30 4.59
N LEU A 60 1.62 8.41 3.90
CA LEU A 60 2.52 9.56 3.89
C LEU A 60 2.58 10.22 5.27
N GLU A 61 1.46 10.33 5.99
CA GLU A 61 1.45 10.81 7.38
C GLU A 61 2.29 9.89 8.29
N ALA A 62 2.05 8.58 8.24
CA ALA A 62 2.87 7.60 8.96
C ALA A 62 4.35 7.70 8.55
N PHE A 63 4.64 7.98 7.27
CA PHE A 63 6.01 8.16 6.80
C PHE A 63 6.66 9.40 7.44
N ALA A 64 5.93 10.51 7.52
CA ALA A 64 6.40 11.72 8.17
C ALA A 64 6.65 11.51 9.68
N GLU A 65 5.87 10.68 10.35
CA GLU A 65 6.12 10.27 11.74
C GLU A 65 7.30 9.29 11.87
N GLY A 66 7.65 8.65 10.76
CA GLY A 66 8.70 7.65 10.66
C GLY A 66 8.20 6.24 10.98
N ASP A 67 6.91 6.00 10.93
CA ASP A 67 6.29 4.70 11.20
C ASP A 67 6.15 3.82 9.95
N LEU A 68 6.91 4.14 8.90
CA LEU A 68 7.05 3.30 7.72
C LEU A 68 8.19 2.30 7.89
N TYR A 69 7.91 1.06 7.56
CA TYR A 69 8.85 -0.05 7.64
C TYR A 69 8.80 -0.86 6.36
N PHE A 70 9.93 -1.43 5.96
CA PHE A 70 9.97 -2.41 4.88
C PHE A 70 10.20 -3.81 5.44
N ARG A 71 9.52 -4.79 4.86
CA ARG A 71 9.72 -6.21 5.17
C ARG A 71 10.98 -6.71 4.49
N LYS A 72 11.90 -7.32 5.25
CA LYS A 72 13.19 -7.79 4.69
C LYS A 72 13.05 -8.92 3.66
N ALA A 73 11.96 -9.69 3.73
CA ALA A 73 11.69 -10.80 2.80
C ALA A 73 11.48 -10.30 1.36
N ASP A 74 10.61 -9.30 1.18
CA ASP A 74 10.12 -8.89 -0.15
C ASP A 74 10.40 -7.42 -0.47
N LYS A 75 11.07 -6.69 0.45
CA LYS A 75 11.25 -5.23 0.44
C LYS A 75 9.96 -4.41 0.33
N ALA A 76 8.81 -5.06 0.52
CA ALA A 76 7.52 -4.40 0.51
C ALA A 76 7.39 -3.45 1.71
N VAL A 77 6.86 -2.25 1.44
CA VAL A 77 6.71 -1.19 2.45
C VAL A 77 5.32 -1.26 3.09
N PHE A 78 5.31 -1.18 4.41
CA PHE A 78 4.14 -1.24 5.27
C PHE A 78 4.20 -0.16 6.34
N VAL A 79 3.04 0.32 6.76
CA VAL A 79 2.91 1.11 7.98
C VAL A 79 2.95 0.12 9.14
N ALA A 80 3.90 0.26 10.07
CA ALA A 80 3.98 -0.65 11.20
C ALA A 80 3.49 0.04 12.47
N LYS A 81 2.46 -0.53 13.10
CA LYS A 81 1.95 -0.06 14.40
C LYS A 81 2.43 -0.98 15.53
N PRO A 82 2.82 -0.44 16.68
CA PRO A 82 3.23 -1.25 17.82
C PRO A 82 2.03 -2.04 18.37
N ALA A 83 2.13 -3.38 18.33
CA ALA A 83 1.13 -4.31 18.85
C ALA A 83 1.79 -5.21 19.93
N GLY A 84 1.98 -4.65 21.12
CA GLY A 84 2.65 -5.32 22.23
C GLY A 84 4.10 -5.70 21.90
N SER A 85 4.38 -7.00 21.80
CA SER A 85 5.72 -7.53 21.47
C SER A 85 6.01 -7.59 19.97
N GLN A 86 4.99 -7.42 19.12
CA GLN A 86 5.09 -7.49 17.66
C GLN A 86 4.77 -6.14 17.01
N LEU A 87 4.97 -6.05 15.69
CA LEU A 87 4.55 -4.94 14.87
C LEU A 87 3.42 -5.42 13.96
N ASP A 88 2.28 -4.74 14.04
CA ASP A 88 1.17 -4.96 13.12
C ASP A 88 1.46 -4.20 11.81
N LEU A 89 1.52 -4.92 10.71
CA LEU A 89 1.78 -4.34 9.39
C LEU A 89 0.46 -3.98 8.75
N ILE A 90 0.37 -2.76 8.27
CA ILE A 90 -0.78 -2.23 7.57
C ILE A 90 -0.34 -1.83 6.17
N ASP A 91 -1.10 -2.28 5.18
CA ASP A 91 -0.88 -1.91 3.81
C ASP A 91 -1.08 -0.39 3.62
N PRO A 92 -0.09 0.34 3.07
CA PRO A 92 -0.17 1.79 2.94
C PRO A 92 -1.24 2.25 1.95
N VAL A 93 -1.73 1.37 1.07
CA VAL A 93 -2.68 1.73 0.01
C VAL A 93 -4.09 1.22 0.33
N THR A 94 -4.21 -0.04 0.79
CA THR A 94 -5.53 -0.62 1.10
C THR A 94 -5.96 -0.37 2.54
N ALA A 95 -5.05 0.09 3.40
CA ALA A 95 -5.24 0.19 4.85
C ALA A 95 -5.63 -1.14 5.52
N GLU A 96 -5.40 -2.27 4.84
CA GLU A 96 -5.66 -3.60 5.38
C GLU A 96 -4.49 -4.08 6.25
N SER A 97 -4.78 -4.83 7.32
CA SER A 97 -3.71 -5.47 8.09
C SER A 97 -3.09 -6.59 7.26
N ALA A 98 -1.79 -6.47 6.99
CA ALA A 98 -0.93 -7.46 6.36
C ALA A 98 -0.36 -8.47 7.37
N GLY A 99 -0.91 -8.51 8.58
CA GLY A 99 -0.53 -9.39 9.68
C GLY A 99 0.55 -8.83 10.59
N GLN A 100 0.78 -9.55 11.69
CA GLN A 100 1.75 -9.17 12.71
C GLN A 100 3.09 -9.87 12.48
N VAL A 101 4.18 -9.11 12.62
CA VAL A 101 5.54 -9.63 12.46
C VAL A 101 6.42 -9.22 13.63
N ALA A 102 7.46 -10.02 13.89
CA ALA A 102 8.48 -9.64 14.86
C ALA A 102 9.24 -8.39 14.41
N LYS A 103 9.63 -7.54 15.38
CA LYS A 103 10.41 -6.30 15.12
C LYS A 103 11.68 -6.53 14.30
N GLY A 104 12.28 -7.73 14.36
CA GLY A 104 13.48 -8.08 13.60
C GLY A 104 13.24 -8.42 12.12
N ALA A 105 12.02 -8.75 11.73
CA ALA A 105 11.65 -9.13 10.36
C ALA A 105 11.45 -7.92 9.43
N VAL A 106 11.30 -6.73 10.02
CA VAL A 106 11.12 -5.46 9.31
C VAL A 106 12.24 -4.49 9.66
N THR A 107 12.45 -3.51 8.79
CA THR A 107 13.43 -2.45 8.99
C THR A 107 12.73 -1.11 8.87
N LYS A 108 13.02 -0.20 9.79
CA LYS A 108 12.47 1.15 9.81
C LYS A 108 13.05 1.98 8.67
N ILE A 109 12.20 2.64 7.89
CA ILE A 109 12.63 3.63 6.91
C ILE A 109 12.92 4.93 7.68
N ARG A 110 14.16 5.41 7.58
CA ARG A 110 14.55 6.64 8.27
C ARG A 110 14.02 7.85 7.52
N VAL A 111 13.64 8.88 8.27
CA VAL A 111 13.18 10.16 7.74
C VAL A 111 13.91 11.32 8.41
N ASN A 112 14.32 12.31 7.63
CA ASN A 112 14.94 13.55 8.11
C ASN A 112 13.89 14.68 8.20
N ASN A 113 14.27 15.84 8.76
CA ASN A 113 13.33 16.96 8.91
C ASN A 113 12.89 17.56 7.56
N THR A 114 13.75 17.52 6.54
CA THR A 114 13.47 18.03 5.20
C THR A 114 12.39 17.22 4.51
N LEU A 115 12.54 15.88 4.50
CA LEU A 115 11.59 14.93 3.94
C LEU A 115 10.24 15.02 4.64
N ARG A 116 10.21 15.16 5.97
CA ARG A 116 8.94 15.40 6.71
C ARG A 116 8.19 16.64 6.21
N ARG A 117 8.92 17.72 5.92
CA ARG A 117 8.32 18.94 5.38
C ARG A 117 7.83 18.73 3.95
N ALA A 118 8.62 18.06 3.11
CA ALA A 118 8.23 17.73 1.74
C ALA A 118 6.96 16.87 1.70
N ILE A 119 6.87 15.85 2.56
CA ILE A 119 5.69 15.00 2.68
C ILE A 119 4.46 15.81 3.11
N ARG A 120 4.59 16.68 4.13
CA ARG A 120 3.48 17.52 4.58
C ARG A 120 3.03 18.52 3.50
N ALA A 121 3.96 19.10 2.76
CA ALA A 121 3.65 19.97 1.63
C ALA A 121 2.92 19.22 0.51
N ALA A 122 3.28 17.96 0.26
CA ALA A 122 2.57 17.07 -0.65
C ALA A 122 1.14 16.72 -0.20
N LEU A 123 0.88 16.69 1.11
CA LEU A 123 -0.42 16.31 1.69
C LEU A 123 -1.43 17.46 1.80
N GLY A 124 -0.97 18.70 1.91
CA GLY A 124 -1.84 19.84 2.25
C GLY A 124 -1.31 21.20 1.83
N GLY A 125 -0.52 21.25 0.74
CA GLY A 125 -0.16 22.49 0.06
C GLY A 125 -1.36 23.17 -0.60
#